data_AF-A0A846ADY3-F1
#
_entry.id   AF-A0A846ADY3-F1
#
_cell.length_a   1.000
_cell.length_b   1.000
_cell.length_c   1.000
_cell.angle_alpha   90.00
_cell.angle_beta   90.00
_cell.angle_gamma   90.00
#
_symmetry.space_group_name_H-M   'P 1'
#
loop_
_entity.id
_entity.type
_entity.pdbx_description
1 polymer ?
#
loop_
_entity_poly.entity_id
_entity_poly.type
_entity_poly.pdbx_seq_one_letter_code
_entity_poly.pdbx_strand_id
1 'polypeptide(L)'
;MVECTFKVIIQKCIDYKTCRKLSHNLIKLESESIEILRITYPSLNSKLPVSWINDTVLEKDHPRRRYFKSGLWNKERATEAVERAKKIYEIILNLILDGKISSEEL
;
A
#
# COMPACT_ATOMS: atom_id res chain seq x y z
N MET A 1 4.54 -2.01 -6.85
CA MET A 1 4.54 -2.85 -5.64
C MET A 1 3.59 -2.30 -4.59
N VAL A 2 3.83 -1.13 -3.97
CA VAL A 2 2.92 -0.53 -2.96
C VAL A 2 1.46 -0.41 -3.41
N GLU A 3 1.24 0.04 -4.65
CA GLU A 3 -0.11 0.07 -5.24
C GLU A 3 -0.76 -1.32 -5.24
N CYS A 4 0.00 -2.35 -5.62
CA CYS A 4 -0.49 -3.74 -5.66
C CYS A 4 -0.78 -4.25 -4.25
N THR A 5 0.08 -3.94 -3.29
CA THR A 5 -0.09 -4.24 -1.86
C THR A 5 -1.44 -3.72 -1.36
N PHE A 6 -1.75 -2.43 -1.57
CA PHE A 6 -3.07 -1.88 -1.19
C PHE A 6 -4.24 -2.51 -1.95
N LYS A 7 -4.06 -2.79 -3.24
CA LYS A 7 -5.09 -3.50 -4.03
C LYS A 7 -5.40 -4.89 -3.50
N VAL A 8 -4.40 -5.64 -3.02
CA VAL A 8 -4.63 -6.94 -2.38
C VAL A 8 -5.47 -6.78 -1.12
N ILE A 9 -5.14 -5.82 -0.25
CA ILE A 9 -5.94 -5.53 0.96
C ILE A 9 -7.39 -5.25 0.59
N ILE A 10 -7.61 -4.32 -0.34
CA ILE A 10 -8.97 -3.92 -0.75
C ILE A 10 -9.72 -5.07 -1.40
N GLN A 11 -9.06 -5.88 -2.25
CA GLN A 11 -9.70 -7.04 -2.87
C GLN A 11 -10.10 -8.10 -1.85
N LYS A 12 -9.27 -8.35 -0.84
CA LYS A 12 -9.50 -9.39 0.17
C LYS A 12 -10.47 -8.96 1.26
N CYS A 13 -10.41 -7.70 1.69
CA CYS A 13 -11.24 -7.21 2.77
C CYS A 13 -12.56 -6.58 2.30
N ILE A 14 -12.64 -6.15 1.03
CA ILE A 14 -13.83 -5.50 0.45
C ILE A 14 -14.30 -6.31 -0.78
N ASP A 15 -13.81 -5.96 -1.98
CA ASP A 15 -14.11 -6.66 -3.23
C ASP A 15 -13.24 -6.15 -4.41
N TYR A 16 -13.28 -6.87 -5.53
CA TYR A 16 -12.60 -6.50 -6.78
C TYR A 16 -13.14 -5.22 -7.45
N LYS A 17 -14.44 -4.93 -7.31
CA LYS A 17 -15.10 -3.80 -7.97
C LYS A 17 -14.64 -2.47 -7.38
N THR A 18 -14.48 -2.40 -6.07
CA THR A 18 -13.97 -1.27 -5.29
C THR A 18 -12.50 -1.04 -5.63
N CYS A 19 -11.69 -2.10 -5.63
CA CYS A 19 -10.31 -2.03 -6.12
C CYS A 19 -10.21 -1.42 -7.53
N ARG A 20 -11.10 -1.83 -8.46
CA ARG A 20 -11.11 -1.31 -9.84
C ARG A 20 -11.50 0.17 -9.89
N LYS A 21 -12.47 0.62 -9.07
CA LYS A 21 -12.89 2.03 -9.01
C LYS A 21 -11.77 2.96 -8.52
N LEU A 22 -10.93 2.48 -7.60
CA LEU A 22 -9.81 3.25 -7.05
C LEU A 22 -8.62 3.36 -8.03
N SER A 23 -8.60 2.53 -9.09
CA SER A 23 -7.66 2.58 -10.21
C SER A 23 -6.19 2.60 -9.73
N HIS A 24 -5.41 3.59 -10.13
CA HIS A 24 -4.00 3.78 -9.74
C HIS A 24 -3.83 4.96 -8.76
N ASN A 25 -4.89 5.39 -8.08
CA ASN A 25 -4.79 6.51 -7.14
C ASN A 25 -4.20 6.02 -5.81
N LEU A 26 -2.89 6.16 -5.64
CA LEU A 26 -2.15 5.63 -4.49
C LEU A 26 -2.66 6.18 -3.15
N ILE A 27 -3.05 7.46 -3.09
CA ILE A 27 -3.59 8.10 -1.88
C ILE A 27 -4.94 7.49 -1.50
N LYS A 28 -5.84 7.33 -2.48
CA LYS A 28 -7.14 6.70 -2.23
C LYS A 28 -6.99 5.23 -1.85
N LEU A 29 -6.09 4.51 -2.51
CA LEU A 29 -5.79 3.11 -2.19
C LEU A 29 -5.25 2.95 -0.77
N GLU A 30 -4.35 3.85 -0.34
CA GLU A 30 -3.86 3.87 1.04
C GLU A 30 -5.00 4.10 2.04
N SER A 31 -5.76 5.18 1.86
CA SER A 31 -6.82 5.58 2.80
C SER A 31 -7.80 4.43 3.03
N GLU A 32 -8.28 3.83 1.93
CA GLU A 32 -9.22 2.71 1.99
C GLU A 32 -8.58 1.49 2.67
N SER A 33 -7.31 1.20 2.37
CA SER A 33 -6.59 0.06 2.95
C SER A 33 -6.37 0.21 4.46
N ILE A 34 -5.98 1.40 4.93
CA ILE A 34 -5.81 1.66 6.36
C ILE A 34 -7.15 1.57 7.08
N GLU A 35 -8.18 2.20 6.53
CA GLU A 35 -9.52 2.21 7.11
C GLU A 35 -10.08 0.79 7.26
N ILE A 36 -10.03 -0.02 6.19
CA ILE A 36 -10.56 -1.38 6.25
C ILE A 36 -9.75 -2.25 7.20
N LEU A 37 -8.43 -2.12 7.24
CA LEU A 37 -7.60 -2.90 8.18
C LEU A 37 -7.88 -2.55 9.64
N ARG A 38 -8.19 -1.28 9.96
CA ARG A 38 -8.60 -0.88 11.30
C ARG A 38 -9.92 -1.52 11.71
N ILE A 39 -10.86 -1.66 10.77
CA ILE A 39 -12.17 -2.28 10.99
C ILE A 39 -12.03 -3.79 11.11
N THR A 40 -11.36 -4.44 10.16
CA THR A 40 -11.24 -5.91 10.09
C THR A 40 -10.32 -6.47 11.16
N TYR A 41 -9.26 -5.74 11.53
CA TYR A 41 -8.28 -6.17 12.52
C TYR A 41 -8.03 -5.08 13.57
N PRO A 42 -8.98 -4.82 14.50
CA PRO A 42 -8.83 -3.77 15.51
C PRO A 42 -7.56 -3.91 16.38
N SER A 43 -7.10 -5.14 16.59
CA SER A 43 -5.83 -5.44 17.29
C SER A 43 -4.58 -4.83 16.64
N LEU A 44 -4.65 -4.44 15.36
CA LEU A 44 -3.57 -3.80 14.63
C LEU A 44 -3.66 -2.28 14.67
N ASN A 45 -4.72 -1.70 15.22
CA ASN A 45 -4.92 -0.26 15.19
C ASN A 45 -3.76 0.53 15.83
N SER A 46 -3.14 -0.01 16.88
CA SER A 46 -1.95 0.59 17.53
C SER A 46 -0.65 0.42 16.72
N LYS A 47 -0.64 -0.50 15.75
CA LYS A 47 0.51 -0.81 14.88
C LYS A 47 0.40 -0.16 13.49
N LEU A 48 -0.81 0.20 13.08
CA LEU A 48 -1.06 0.87 11.80
C LEU A 48 -0.69 2.34 11.92
N PRO A 49 0.20 2.87 11.06
CA PRO A 49 0.48 4.30 11.06
C PRO A 49 -0.72 5.09 10.57
N VAL A 50 -0.69 6.41 10.78
CA VAL A 50 -1.70 7.33 10.26
C VAL A 50 -1.66 7.35 8.72
N SER A 51 -0.47 7.27 8.14
CA SER A 51 -0.24 7.08 6.70
C SER A 51 1.08 6.34 6.46
N TRP A 52 1.10 5.54 5.40
CA TRP A 52 2.27 4.84 4.89
C TRP A 52 3.01 5.61 3.79
N ILE A 53 2.38 6.51 3.06
CA ILE A 53 2.98 7.21 1.92
C ILE A 53 3.10 8.72 2.11
N ASN A 54 2.39 9.31 3.07
CA ASN A 54 2.39 10.75 3.30
C ASN A 54 3.81 11.28 3.57
N ASP A 55 4.15 12.39 2.94
CA ASP A 55 5.47 13.04 3.00
C ASP A 55 6.63 12.15 2.54
N THR A 56 6.36 11.07 1.80
CA THR A 56 7.40 10.18 1.26
C THR A 56 7.60 10.35 -0.24
N VAL A 57 8.71 9.80 -0.74
CA VAL A 57 8.96 9.67 -2.18
C VAL A 57 7.88 8.89 -2.95
N LEU A 58 7.03 8.11 -2.27
CA LEU A 58 5.93 7.36 -2.91
C LEU A 58 4.73 8.26 -3.24
N GLU A 59 4.43 9.24 -2.39
CA GLU A 59 3.39 10.24 -2.63
C GLU A 59 3.89 11.36 -3.51
N LYS A 60 5.10 11.87 -3.22
CA LYS A 60 5.64 13.06 -3.85
C LYS A 60 5.76 12.87 -5.36
N ASP A 61 5.16 13.79 -6.11
CA ASP A 61 5.10 13.78 -7.59
C ASP A 61 4.40 12.54 -8.19
N HIS A 62 3.60 11.80 -7.41
CA HIS A 62 2.69 10.79 -7.93
C HIS A 62 1.55 11.45 -8.71
N PRO A 63 1.15 10.95 -9.90
CA PRO A 63 1.57 9.71 -10.56
C PRO A 63 2.73 9.87 -11.54
N ARG A 64 3.29 11.08 -11.71
CA ARG A 64 4.35 11.36 -12.70
C ARG A 64 5.62 10.56 -12.42
N ARG A 65 5.98 10.43 -11.14
CA ARG A 65 7.13 9.66 -10.66
C ARG A 65 7.09 8.17 -11.02
N ARG A 66 5.92 7.62 -11.40
CA ARG A 66 5.81 6.23 -11.89
C ARG A 66 6.64 5.97 -13.15
N TYR A 67 6.90 7.01 -13.94
CA TYR A 67 7.61 6.87 -15.21
C TYR A 67 9.07 7.30 -15.06
N PHE A 68 10.00 6.42 -15.40
CA PHE A 68 11.43 6.73 -15.43
C PHE A 68 11.74 8.00 -16.25
N LYS A 69 11.05 8.16 -17.39
CA LYS A 69 11.17 9.32 -18.28
C LYS A 69 10.81 10.67 -17.64
N SER A 70 10.20 10.68 -16.45
CA SER A 70 9.88 11.93 -15.74
C SER A 70 11.11 12.68 -15.21
N GLY A 71 12.28 12.03 -15.13
CA GLY A 71 13.50 12.66 -14.60
C GLY A 71 13.44 12.94 -13.10
N LEU A 72 12.42 12.45 -12.39
CA LEU A 72 12.21 12.72 -10.96
C LEU A 72 13.05 11.82 -10.03
N TRP A 73 13.70 10.79 -10.59
CA TRP A 73 14.49 9.80 -9.88
C TRP A 73 15.96 10.19 -9.79
N ASN A 74 16.50 10.14 -8.58
CA ASN A 74 17.92 10.01 -8.31
C ASN A 74 18.14 8.73 -7.51
N LYS A 75 19.41 8.33 -7.31
CA LYS A 75 19.76 7.10 -6.59
C LYS A 75 19.15 7.05 -5.18
N GLU A 76 19.28 8.13 -4.42
CA GLU A 76 18.78 8.24 -3.05
C GLU A 76 17.27 8.02 -2.96
N ARG A 77 16.50 8.72 -3.79
CA ARG A 77 15.04 8.62 -3.87
C ARG A 77 14.59 7.23 -4.33
N ALA A 78 15.32 6.62 -5.28
CA ALA A 78 15.02 5.26 -5.73
C ALA A 78 15.24 4.25 -4.60
N THR A 79 16.35 4.37 -3.87
CA THR A 79 16.62 3.53 -2.69
C THR A 79 15.57 3.74 -1.59
N GLU A 80 15.23 4.99 -1.27
CA GLU A 80 14.19 5.34 -0.30
C GLU A 80 12.84 4.72 -0.70
N ALA A 81 12.46 4.78 -1.98
CA ALA A 81 11.21 4.23 -2.47
C ALA A 81 11.16 2.70 -2.29
N VAL A 82 12.27 2.01 -2.57
CA VAL A 82 12.37 0.55 -2.40
C VAL A 82 12.26 0.16 -0.93
N GLU A 83 13.02 0.84 -0.05
CA GLU A 83 12.96 0.56 1.39
C GLU A 83 11.58 0.85 1.98
N ARG A 84 10.95 1.95 1.56
CA ARG A 84 9.59 2.27 1.99
C ARG A 84 8.60 1.23 1.49
N ALA A 85 8.69 0.83 0.24
CA ALA A 85 7.82 -0.20 -0.32
C ALA A 85 7.98 -1.53 0.43
N LYS A 86 9.21 -1.94 0.75
CA LYS A 86 9.51 -3.17 1.51
C LYS A 86 8.83 -3.15 2.88
N LYS A 87 8.95 -2.05 3.63
CA LYS A 87 8.29 -1.90 4.93
C LYS A 87 6.76 -2.05 4.86
N ILE A 88 6.14 -1.51 3.81
CA ILE A 88 4.68 -1.63 3.61
C ILE A 88 4.32 -3.07 3.25
N TYR A 89 5.12 -3.72 2.40
CA TYR A 89 4.93 -5.12 2.03
C TYR A 89 5.02 -6.07 3.23
N GLU A 90 5.97 -5.86 4.14
CA GLU A 90 6.13 -6.66 5.36
C GLU A 90 4.88 -6.65 6.26
N ILE A 91 4.10 -5.57 6.26
CA ILE A 91 2.82 -5.52 7.00
C ILE A 91 1.82 -6.53 6.42
N ILE A 92 1.67 -6.56 5.09
CA ILE A 92 0.80 -7.56 4.43
C ILE A 92 1.33 -8.97 4.66
N LEU A 93 2.64 -9.17 4.56
CA LEU A 93 3.24 -10.48 4.79
C LEU A 93 2.90 -10.99 6.20
N ASN A 94 3.01 -10.15 7.22
CA ASN A 94 2.63 -10.50 8.59
C ASN A 94 1.13 -10.81 8.71
N LEU A 95 0.25 -10.04 8.04
CA LEU A 95 -1.18 -10.34 8.01
C LEU A 95 -1.48 -11.72 7.41
N ILE A 96 -0.76 -12.12 6.36
CA ILE A 96 -0.91 -13.43 5.74
C ILE A 96 -0.39 -14.52 6.68
N LEU A 97 0.82 -14.33 7.23
CA LEU A 97 1.46 -15.31 8.12
C LEU A 97 0.68 -15.52 9.42
N ASP A 98 0.04 -14.47 9.95
CA ASP A 98 -0.83 -14.54 11.13
C ASP A 98 -2.21 -15.17 10.82
N GLY A 99 -2.42 -15.65 9.59
CA GLY A 99 -3.68 -16.23 9.13
C GLY A 99 -4.84 -15.22 9.08
N LYS A 100 -4.53 -13.93 9.14
CA LYS A 100 -5.53 -12.85 9.07
C LYS A 100 -6.04 -12.68 7.65
N ILE A 101 -5.17 -12.85 6.66
CA ILE A 101 -5.50 -12.93 5.23
C ILE A 101 -5.17 -14.35 4.75
N SER A 102 -6.13 -15.01 4.08
CA SER A 102 -5.87 -16.35 3.51
C SER A 102 -4.82 -16.29 2.39
N SER A 103 -3.88 -17.22 2.41
CA SER A 103 -2.83 -17.38 1.41
C SER A 103 -3.27 -18.20 0.19
N GLU A 104 -4.37 -18.97 0.27
CA GLU A 104 -4.84 -19.89 -0.79
C GLU A 104 -5.35 -19.19 -2.05
N GLU A 105 -5.32 -17.86 -2.06
CA GLU A 105 -5.86 -17.04 -3.14
C GLU A 105 -4.92 -15.88 -3.55
N LEU A 106 -3.61 -16.04 -3.29
CA LEU A 106 -2.52 -15.17 -3.79
C LEU A 106 -1.82 -15.81 -4.98
#